data_AF-A0A1Y4U057-F1
#
_entry.id   AF-A0A1Y4U057-F1
#
_cell.length_a   1.000
_cell.length_b   1.000
_cell.length_c   1.000
_cell.angle_alpha   90.00
_cell.angle_beta   90.00
_cell.angle_gamma   90.00
#
_symmetry.space_group_name_H-M   'P 1'
#
loop_
_entity.id
_entity.type
_entity.pdbx_description
1 polymer ?
#
loop_
_entity_poly.entity_id
_entity_poly.type
_entity_poly.pdbx_seq_one_letter_code
_entity_poly.pdbx_strand_id
1 'polypeptide(L)'
;MFGTKKDLENIFREFQKNNMIKYYRCGKSDSDKITDITKIDNFGISLSGRHIGNQYLVIEDDETVRLDKYKHINQKLNETSIVIDLGGSYDENTILPTTVSTIWYDESSKRVYNNLKSIMKRYAVSIVNGYMILKNAYDKKEQLRFATISVQSPGEYDLKV
;
A
#
# COMPACT_ATOMS: atom_id res chain seq x y z
N MET A 1 1.31 7.22 1.77
CA MET A 1 1.48 7.37 3.23
C MET A 1 2.83 6.80 3.63
N PHE A 2 3.52 7.41 4.58
CA PHE A 2 4.72 6.84 5.18
C PHE A 2 4.39 6.24 6.54
N GLY A 3 4.79 4.99 6.75
CA GLY A 3 4.47 4.21 7.94
C GLY A 3 5.46 3.09 8.18
N THR A 4 5.85 2.91 9.45
CA THR A 4 6.59 1.72 9.87
C THR A 4 5.72 0.47 9.70
N LYS A 5 6.32 -0.72 9.77
CA LYS A 5 5.56 -1.99 9.78
C LYS A 5 4.41 -1.96 10.79
N LYS A 6 4.65 -1.44 12.01
CA LYS A 6 3.63 -1.39 13.05
C LYS A 6 2.47 -0.45 12.69
N ASP A 7 2.77 0.70 12.08
CA ASP A 7 1.72 1.60 11.61
C ASP A 7 0.86 0.92 10.53
N LEU A 8 1.51 0.28 9.55
CA LEU A 8 0.83 -0.41 8.45
C LEU A 8 -0.01 -1.57 8.97
N GLU A 9 0.48 -2.35 9.95
CA GLU A 9 -0.31 -3.41 10.59
C GLU A 9 -1.62 -2.88 11.16
N ASN A 10 -1.59 -1.75 11.86
CA ASN A 10 -2.80 -1.18 12.47
C ASN A 10 -3.82 -0.77 11.39
N ILE A 11 -3.37 -0.09 10.33
CA ILE A 11 -4.20 0.30 9.19
C ILE A 11 -4.85 -0.92 8.53
N PHE A 12 -4.04 -1.90 8.16
CA PHE A 12 -4.50 -3.02 7.34
C PHE A 12 -5.35 -4.01 8.13
N ARG A 13 -5.05 -4.21 9.43
CA ARG A 13 -5.94 -4.99 10.33
C ARG A 13 -7.32 -4.36 10.46
N GLU A 14 -7.40 -3.04 10.61
CA GLU A 14 -8.69 -2.36 10.67
C GLU A 14 -9.40 -2.40 9.32
N PHE A 15 -8.67 -2.16 8.23
CA PHE A 15 -9.23 -2.17 6.88
C PHE A 15 -9.82 -3.53 6.52
N GLN A 16 -9.08 -4.63 6.69
CA GLN A 16 -9.58 -5.98 6.38
C GLN A 16 -10.64 -6.48 7.38
N LYS A 17 -10.72 -5.91 8.58
CA LYS A 17 -11.82 -6.19 9.53
C LYS A 17 -13.11 -5.49 9.12
N ASN A 18 -13.01 -4.29 8.54
CA ASN A 18 -14.16 -3.47 8.18
C ASN A 18 -14.69 -3.76 6.77
N ASN A 19 -14.00 -4.57 5.97
CA ASN A 19 -14.33 -4.82 4.58
C ASN A 19 -14.20 -6.32 4.28
N MET A 20 -15.17 -6.88 3.55
CA MET A 20 -15.08 -8.24 3.00
C MET A 20 -14.29 -8.19 1.69
N ILE A 21 -12.97 -8.30 1.80
CA ILE A 21 -12.04 -8.13 0.68
C ILE A 21 -11.00 -9.25 0.65
N LYS A 22 -10.43 -9.45 -0.54
CA LYS A 22 -9.29 -10.33 -0.80
C LYS A 22 -8.16 -9.53 -1.43
N TYR A 23 -6.94 -9.99 -1.21
CA TYR A 23 -5.74 -9.44 -1.82
C TYR A 23 -5.14 -10.45 -2.80
N TYR A 24 -4.64 -9.94 -3.92
CA TYR A 24 -3.88 -10.73 -4.89
C TYR A 24 -2.62 -9.96 -5.29
N ARG A 25 -1.48 -10.64 -5.31
CA ARG A 25 -0.23 -10.01 -5.78
C ARG A 25 -0.33 -9.74 -7.29
N CYS A 26 -0.10 -8.49 -7.70
CA CYS A 26 -0.08 -8.13 -9.11
C CYS A 26 1.11 -8.75 -9.85
N GLY A 27 0.98 -8.92 -11.17
CA GLY A 27 1.99 -9.53 -12.02
C GLY A 27 1.79 -11.05 -12.18
N LYS A 28 2.89 -11.76 -12.47
CA LYS A 28 2.89 -13.22 -12.63
C LYS A 28 2.74 -13.85 -11.25
N SER A 29 1.55 -14.36 -10.97
CA SER A 29 1.19 -14.97 -9.70
C SER A 29 0.59 -16.34 -9.97
N ASP A 30 0.79 -17.27 -9.04
CA ASP A 30 0.03 -18.53 -8.97
C ASP A 30 -1.43 -18.31 -8.55
N SER A 31 -1.88 -17.05 -8.48
CA SER A 31 -3.20 -16.57 -8.06
C SER A 31 -3.54 -16.84 -6.60
N ASP A 32 -2.51 -17.00 -5.76
CA ASP A 32 -2.71 -17.21 -4.33
C ASP A 32 -3.45 -16.04 -3.68
N LYS A 33 -4.68 -16.35 -3.29
CA LYS A 33 -5.55 -15.48 -2.54
C LYS A 33 -4.93 -15.23 -1.16
N ILE A 34 -4.77 -13.96 -0.82
CA ILE A 34 -4.35 -13.52 0.50
C ILE A 34 -5.57 -12.92 1.20
N THR A 35 -5.92 -13.46 2.37
CA THR A 35 -7.03 -12.94 3.20
C THR A 35 -6.55 -11.98 4.28
N ASP A 36 -5.28 -12.08 4.67
CA ASP A 36 -4.65 -11.19 5.64
C ASP A 36 -3.31 -10.71 5.06
N ILE A 37 -3.31 -9.48 4.54
CA ILE A 37 -2.11 -8.90 3.93
C ILE A 37 -1.00 -8.68 4.95
N THR A 38 -1.30 -8.62 6.24
CA THR A 38 -0.28 -8.44 7.31
C THR A 38 0.56 -9.69 7.57
N LYS A 39 0.19 -10.83 6.96
CA LYS A 39 0.83 -12.13 7.16
C LYS A 39 1.76 -12.56 6.03
N ILE A 40 1.90 -11.76 4.99
CA ILE A 40 2.87 -12.04 3.92
C ILE A 40 4.31 -11.90 4.44
N ASP A 41 5.25 -12.68 3.89
CA ASP A 41 6.64 -12.81 4.39
C ASP A 41 7.41 -11.49 4.51
N ASN A 42 7.03 -10.47 3.73
CA ASN A 42 7.72 -9.17 3.69
C ASN A 42 6.80 -7.98 3.97
N PHE A 43 5.75 -8.17 4.77
CA PHE A 43 4.84 -7.09 5.11
C PHE A 43 5.56 -5.93 5.83
N GLY A 44 5.40 -4.72 5.30
CA GLY A 44 6.01 -3.50 5.83
C GLY A 44 7.51 -3.35 5.51
N ILE A 45 8.03 -4.18 4.60
CA ILE A 45 9.41 -4.15 4.12
C ILE A 45 9.39 -3.83 2.61
N SER A 46 10.14 -2.80 2.21
CA SER A 46 10.39 -2.52 0.78
C SER A 46 11.61 -3.31 0.34
N LEU A 47 11.44 -4.27 -0.57
CA LEU A 47 12.55 -5.13 -1.03
C LEU A 47 13.39 -4.48 -2.13
N SER A 48 12.76 -3.71 -3.01
CA SER A 48 13.41 -3.13 -4.19
C SER A 48 14.01 -1.75 -3.92
N GLY A 49 13.63 -1.11 -2.82
CA GLY A 49 13.94 0.29 -2.55
C GLY A 49 13.30 1.24 -3.56
N ARG A 50 12.30 0.80 -4.32
CA ARG A 50 11.52 1.62 -5.26
C ARG A 50 10.14 1.88 -4.69
N HIS A 51 9.60 3.07 -4.96
CA HIS A 51 8.25 3.43 -4.52
C HIS A 51 7.15 2.58 -5.20
N ILE A 52 7.47 1.95 -6.34
CA ILE A 52 6.58 1.04 -7.07
C ILE A 52 7.21 -0.35 -7.18
N GLY A 53 6.37 -1.37 -7.04
CA GLY A 53 6.69 -2.74 -7.42
C GLY A 53 6.21 -3.82 -6.47
N ASN A 54 5.55 -3.44 -5.37
CA ASN A 54 4.99 -4.37 -4.38
C ASN A 54 3.47 -4.24 -4.36
N GLN A 55 2.88 -4.43 -5.53
CA GLN A 55 1.46 -4.14 -5.78
C GLN A 55 0.57 -5.33 -5.44
N TYR A 56 -0.51 -5.02 -4.72
CA TYR A 56 -1.59 -5.92 -4.40
C TYR A 56 -2.90 -5.35 -4.92
N LEU A 57 -3.59 -6.15 -5.72
CA LEU A 57 -4.96 -5.91 -6.11
C LEU A 57 -5.86 -6.21 -4.91
N VAL A 58 -6.78 -5.31 -4.60
CA VAL A 58 -7.81 -5.50 -3.57
C VAL A 58 -9.16 -5.57 -4.24
N ILE A 59 -9.84 -6.69 -4.05
CA ILE A 59 -11.12 -7.01 -4.67
C ILE A 59 -12.11 -7.42 -3.59
N GLU A 60 -13.40 -7.21 -3.82
CA GLU A 60 -14.43 -7.68 -2.88
C GLU A 60 -14.46 -9.21 -2.85
N ASP A 61 -14.90 -9.79 -1.73
CA ASP A 61 -14.78 -11.23 -1.48
C ASP A 61 -15.66 -12.08 -2.42
N ASP A 62 -16.75 -11.54 -2.94
CA ASP A 62 -17.66 -12.21 -3.88
C ASP A 62 -17.22 -12.12 -5.35
N GLU A 63 -16.19 -11.32 -5.64
CA GLU A 63 -15.70 -11.06 -6.99
C GLU A 63 -14.58 -12.03 -7.40
N THR A 64 -14.55 -12.38 -8.69
CA THR A 64 -13.54 -13.30 -9.26
C THR A 64 -12.43 -12.53 -9.96
N VAL A 65 -11.18 -12.80 -9.58
CA VAL A 65 -10.02 -12.18 -10.22
C VAL A 65 -9.86 -12.64 -11.66
N ARG A 66 -9.68 -11.69 -12.57
CA ARG A 66 -9.42 -11.92 -13.99
C ARG A 66 -7.92 -11.86 -14.29
N LEU A 67 -7.47 -12.80 -15.10
CA LEU A 67 -6.09 -12.92 -15.56
C LEU A 67 -5.99 -12.47 -17.02
N ASP A 68 -4.86 -11.89 -17.40
CA ASP A 68 -4.55 -11.62 -18.80
C ASP A 68 -4.10 -12.90 -19.55
N LYS A 69 -3.83 -12.77 -20.85
CA LYS A 69 -3.36 -13.88 -21.70
C LYS A 69 -2.02 -14.49 -21.24
N TYR A 70 -1.25 -13.79 -20.40
CA TYR A 70 0.01 -14.26 -19.83
C TYR A 70 -0.15 -14.75 -18.39
N LYS A 71 -1.40 -14.91 -17.91
CA LYS A 71 -1.74 -15.28 -16.53
C LYS A 71 -1.27 -14.25 -15.50
N HIS A 72 -1.27 -12.97 -15.86
CA HIS A 72 -0.96 -11.90 -14.91
C HIS A 72 -2.23 -11.28 -14.33
N ILE A 73 -2.18 -11.00 -13.03
CA ILE A 73 -3.17 -10.19 -12.33
C ILE A 73 -2.80 -8.72 -12.51
N ASN A 74 -3.75 -7.92 -12.98
CA ASN A 74 -3.58 -6.48 -13.14
C ASN A 74 -4.92 -5.75 -12.98
N GLN A 75 -4.84 -4.47 -12.65
CA GLN A 75 -6.04 -3.65 -12.42
C GLN A 75 -6.87 -3.42 -13.67
N LYS A 76 -6.24 -3.37 -14.86
CA LYS A 76 -6.95 -3.11 -16.12
C LYS A 76 -8.01 -4.17 -16.44
N LEU A 77 -7.78 -5.43 -16.07
CA LEU A 77 -8.79 -6.49 -16.24
C LEU A 77 -9.71 -6.66 -15.03
N ASN A 78 -9.46 -5.93 -13.95
CA ASN A 78 -10.19 -5.99 -12.68
C ASN A 78 -10.59 -4.57 -12.27
N GLU A 79 -11.34 -3.87 -13.11
CA GLU A 79 -11.51 -2.40 -13.05
C GLU A 79 -12.19 -1.91 -11.77
N THR A 80 -13.01 -2.74 -11.13
CA THR A 80 -13.71 -2.46 -9.86
C THR A 80 -12.85 -2.66 -8.60
N SER A 81 -11.54 -2.89 -8.78
CA SER A 81 -10.58 -3.08 -7.69
C SER A 81 -9.81 -1.80 -7.36
N ILE A 82 -9.24 -1.75 -6.16
CA ILE A 82 -8.16 -0.81 -5.83
C ILE A 82 -6.82 -1.52 -5.87
N VAL A 83 -5.73 -0.78 -6.04
CA VAL A 83 -4.36 -1.29 -5.93
C VAL A 83 -3.69 -0.64 -4.73
N ILE A 84 -3.03 -1.45 -3.92
CA ILE A 84 -2.10 -1.02 -2.87
C ILE A 84 -0.68 -1.33 -3.33
N ASP A 85 0.16 -0.33 -3.48
CA ASP A 85 1.61 -0.54 -3.59
C ASP A 85 2.21 -0.44 -2.18
N LEU A 86 2.57 -1.58 -1.59
CA LEU A 86 3.07 -1.66 -0.22
C LEU A 86 4.52 -1.16 -0.16
N GLY A 87 4.69 -0.01 0.49
CA GLY A 87 5.99 0.51 0.89
C GLY A 87 6.45 -0.07 2.24
N GLY A 88 7.06 0.78 3.07
CA GLY A 88 7.60 0.41 4.37
C GLY A 88 9.12 0.60 4.44
N SER A 89 9.75 -0.02 5.43
CA SER A 89 11.19 0.13 5.69
C SER A 89 11.99 -0.61 4.62
N TYR A 90 12.98 0.06 4.04
CA TYR A 90 13.96 -0.57 3.15
C TYR A 90 15.18 -1.02 3.94
N ASP A 91 15.69 -0.13 4.79
CA ASP A 91 16.74 -0.37 5.78
C ASP A 91 16.35 0.30 7.10
N GLU A 92 17.28 0.31 8.06
CA GLU A 92 17.10 0.92 9.39
C GLU A 92 16.69 2.40 9.36
N ASN A 93 17.12 3.13 8.33
CA ASN A 93 17.01 4.59 8.27
C ASN A 93 16.20 5.06 7.06
N THR A 94 15.68 4.19 6.22
CA THR A 94 14.98 4.58 4.98
C THR A 94 13.60 3.94 4.89
N ILE A 95 12.60 4.77 4.62
CA ILE A 95 11.21 4.35 4.46
C ILE A 95 10.64 4.83 3.13
N LEU A 96 9.84 3.98 2.49
CA LEU A 96 9.13 4.28 1.25
C LEU A 96 7.62 4.34 1.46
N PRO A 97 6.90 5.13 0.65
CA PRO A 97 5.48 5.32 0.84
C PRO A 97 4.71 4.07 0.43
N THR A 98 3.67 3.73 1.21
CA THR A 98 2.57 2.90 0.72
C THR A 98 1.60 3.77 -0.06
N THR A 99 1.22 3.37 -1.27
CA THR A 99 0.30 4.12 -2.13
C THR A 99 -0.95 3.31 -2.43
N VAL A 100 -2.06 4.01 -2.71
CA VAL A 100 -3.35 3.41 -3.04
C VAL A 100 -3.92 4.12 -4.26
N SER A 101 -4.36 3.35 -5.25
CA SER A 101 -4.91 3.87 -6.50
C SER A 101 -6.14 3.09 -6.97
N THR A 102 -6.96 3.73 -7.79
CA THR A 102 -8.07 3.11 -8.53
C THR A 102 -8.13 3.66 -9.95
N ILE A 103 -8.45 2.83 -10.95
CA ILE A 103 -8.64 3.27 -12.35
C ILE A 103 -10.11 3.54 -12.68
N TRP A 104 -11.01 3.02 -11.85
CA TRP A 104 -12.44 3.22 -12.00
C TRP A 104 -13.01 3.77 -10.69
N TYR A 105 -14.09 4.54 -10.81
CA TYR A 105 -14.82 5.11 -9.67
C TYR A 105 -16.27 4.63 -9.72
N ASP A 106 -16.48 3.34 -9.98
CA ASP A 106 -17.74 2.69 -9.64
C ASP A 106 -18.00 2.74 -8.14
N GLU A 107 -19.21 2.39 -7.73
CA GLU A 107 -19.63 2.48 -6.35
C GLU A 107 -18.79 1.60 -5.41
N SER A 108 -18.42 0.38 -5.83
CA SER A 108 -17.64 -0.55 -5.02
C SER A 108 -16.19 -0.10 -4.86
N SER A 109 -15.46 0.14 -5.96
CA SER A 109 -14.05 0.57 -5.88
C SER A 109 -13.90 1.89 -5.12
N LYS A 110 -14.82 2.84 -5.34
CA LYS A 110 -14.86 4.13 -4.64
C LYS A 110 -15.13 3.94 -3.14
N ARG A 111 -16.04 3.05 -2.75
CA ARG A 111 -16.34 2.73 -1.35
C ARG A 111 -15.09 2.17 -0.65
N VAL A 112 -14.47 1.14 -1.23
CA VAL A 112 -13.27 0.49 -0.67
C VAL A 112 -12.10 1.48 -0.57
N TYR A 113 -11.84 2.25 -1.63
CA TYR A 113 -10.83 3.30 -1.65
C TYR A 113 -11.05 4.34 -0.53
N ASN A 114 -12.27 4.87 -0.42
CA ASN A 114 -12.59 5.91 0.57
C ASN A 114 -12.54 5.37 2.00
N ASN A 115 -12.93 4.11 2.22
CA ASN A 115 -12.81 3.46 3.51
C ASN A 115 -11.34 3.38 3.95
N LEU A 116 -10.46 2.84 3.09
CA LEU A 116 -9.02 2.78 3.36
C LEU A 116 -8.43 4.18 3.57
N LYS A 117 -8.74 5.14 2.69
CA LYS A 117 -8.28 6.53 2.83
C LYS A 117 -8.73 7.17 4.14
N SER A 118 -9.95 6.88 4.60
CA SER A 118 -10.48 7.36 5.88
C SER A 118 -9.72 6.77 7.07
N ILE A 119 -9.44 5.46 7.04
CA ILE A 119 -8.59 4.79 8.05
C ILE A 119 -7.19 5.42 8.06
N MET A 120 -6.53 5.55 6.90
CA MET A 120 -5.21 6.16 6.77
C MET A 120 -5.15 7.57 7.37
N LYS A 121 -6.18 8.40 7.14
CA LYS A 121 -6.26 9.74 7.72
C LYS A 121 -6.35 9.73 9.24
N ARG A 122 -7.08 8.78 9.85
CA ARG A 122 -7.23 8.71 11.31
C ARG A 122 -5.94 8.37 12.04
N TYR A 123 -5.08 7.56 11.43
CA TYR A 123 -3.78 7.18 12.01
C TYR A 123 -2.63 8.12 11.61
N ALA A 124 -2.87 9.03 10.67
CA ALA A 124 -1.89 10.04 10.28
C ALA A 124 -1.83 11.14 11.35
N VAL A 125 -0.61 11.56 11.68
CA VAL A 125 -0.35 12.67 12.60
C VAL A 125 0.09 13.93 11.88
N SER A 126 0.54 13.81 10.63
CA SER A 126 0.94 14.92 9.79
C SER A 126 0.61 14.63 8.33
N ILE A 127 0.43 15.68 7.54
CA ILE A 127 0.31 15.61 6.09
C ILE A 127 1.29 16.64 5.50
N VAL A 128 2.27 16.16 4.73
CA VAL A 128 3.29 16.99 4.09
C VAL A 128 3.30 16.71 2.59
N ASN A 129 3.13 17.74 1.77
CA ASN A 129 3.05 17.63 0.30
C ASN A 129 2.08 16.53 -0.18
N GLY A 130 0.95 16.37 0.52
CA GLY A 130 -0.06 15.33 0.23
C GLY A 130 0.25 13.94 0.78
N TYR A 131 1.45 13.71 1.33
CA TYR A 131 1.80 12.46 2.00
C TYR A 131 1.36 12.48 3.46
N MET A 132 0.52 11.51 3.82
CA MET A 132 0.20 11.22 5.22
C MET A 132 1.38 10.56 5.91
N ILE A 133 1.79 11.08 7.07
CA ILE A 133 2.84 10.53 7.93
C ILE A 133 2.20 9.93 9.18
N LEU A 134 2.45 8.65 9.41
CA LEU A 134 1.88 7.90 10.53
C LEU A 134 2.71 8.07 11.80
N LYS A 135 2.08 7.81 12.94
CA LYS A 135 2.63 8.12 14.27
C LYS A 135 4.06 7.58 14.49
N ASN A 136 4.31 6.27 14.30
CA ASN A 136 5.63 5.72 14.61
C ASN A 136 6.71 6.17 13.61
N ALA A 137 6.35 6.43 12.36
CA ALA A 137 7.27 7.03 11.38
C ALA A 137 7.59 8.49 11.73
N TYR A 138 6.60 9.27 12.14
CA TYR A 138 6.77 10.67 12.55
C TYR A 138 7.64 10.81 13.80
N ASP A 139 7.48 9.91 14.77
CA ASP A 139 8.27 9.91 16.00
C ASP A 139 9.77 9.64 15.74
N LYS A 140 10.10 9.01 14.60
CA LYS A 140 11.46 8.74 14.15
C LYS A 140 11.92 9.66 13.01
N LYS A 141 11.21 10.76 12.74
CA LYS A 141 11.44 11.57 11.53
C LYS A 141 12.87 12.14 11.38
N GLU A 142 13.55 12.40 12.49
CA GLU A 142 14.94 12.90 12.48
C GLU A 142 15.96 11.81 12.11
N GLN A 143 15.59 10.54 12.23
CA GLN A 143 16.42 9.37 11.94
C GLN A 143 16.07 8.77 10.57
N LEU A 144 14.82 8.97 10.12
CA LEU A 144 14.30 8.37 8.91
C LEU A 144 14.43 9.30 7.70
N ARG A 145 14.94 8.72 6.63
CA ARG A 145 14.87 9.20 5.27
C ARG A 145 13.53 8.80 4.64
N PHE A 146 12.72 9.78 4.26
CA PHE A 146 11.42 9.58 3.62
C PHE A 146 11.55 9.63 2.09
N ALA A 147 12.02 8.52 1.50
CA ALA A 147 12.28 8.43 0.06
C ALA A 147 10.97 8.35 -0.74
N THR A 148 10.74 9.32 -1.63
CA THR A 148 9.50 9.44 -2.42
C THR A 148 9.55 8.71 -3.77
N ILE A 149 10.74 8.50 -4.32
CA ILE A 149 10.96 7.89 -5.65
C ILE A 149 11.68 6.54 -5.51
N SER A 150 12.89 6.54 -4.99
CA SER A 150 13.66 5.34 -4.70
C SER A 150 14.77 5.64 -3.69
N VAL A 151 15.35 4.61 -3.08
CA VAL A 151 16.52 4.79 -2.20
C VAL A 151 17.76 5.26 -2.95
N GLN A 152 17.81 5.04 -4.26
CA GLN A 152 18.90 5.47 -5.13
C GLN A 152 18.77 6.93 -5.57
N SER A 153 17.58 7.54 -5.45
CA SER A 153 17.44 8.96 -5.79
C SER A 153 18.21 9.83 -4.80
N PRO A 154 18.74 11.00 -5.21
CA PRO A 154 19.33 11.97 -4.29
C PRO A 154 18.39 12.37 -3.15
N GLY A 155 18.94 12.62 -1.96
CA GLY A 155 18.17 12.95 -0.76
C GLY A 155 17.49 14.33 -0.78
N GLU A 156 17.78 15.15 -1.78
CA GLU A 156 17.05 16.40 -2.05
C GLU A 156 15.60 16.15 -2.51
N TYR A 157 15.33 14.98 -3.11
CA TYR A 157 13.98 14.57 -3.53
C TYR A 157 13.17 13.89 -2.41
N ASP A 158 13.80 13.65 -1.26
CA ASP A 158 13.10 13.07 -0.11
C ASP A 158 12.09 14.06 0.44
N LEU A 159 11.02 13.52 1.01
CA LEU A 159 10.04 14.32 1.72
C LEU A 159 10.67 14.88 3.00
N LYS A 160 10.63 16.20 3.18
CA LYS A 160 11.07 16.87 4.41
C LYS A 160 9.91 16.89 5.40
N VAL A 161 9.98 16.07 6.45
CA VAL A 161 8.91 15.80 7.42
C VAL A 161 9.16 16.49 8.75
#